data_AF-X6H9T4-F1
#
_entry.id   AF-X6H9T4-F1
#
_cell.length_a   1.000
_cell.length_b   1.000
_cell.length_c   1.000
_cell.angle_alpha   90.00
_cell.angle_beta   90.00
_cell.angle_gamma   90.00
#
_symmetry.space_group_name_H-M   'P 1'
#
loop_
_entity.id
_entity.type
_entity.pdbx_description
1 polymer ?
#
loop_
_entity_poly.entity_id
_entity_poly.type
_entity_poly.pdbx_seq_one_letter_code
_entity_poly.pdbx_strand_id
1 'polypeptide(L)'
;MSEGTQTDSKLTSEETVKAASAELYSDILVRACRNGWRYPRSYIENGFRRHLAELKLQLVDQGYTVVPDMTANDPQVQRTISRTKRRLVGSRQFSCSHPYWRDE
;
A
#
# COMPACT_ATOMS: atom_id res chain seq x y z
N MET A 1 -14.47 32.95 20.45
CA MET A 1 -15.01 32.07 19.40
C MET A 1 -13.86 31.20 18.95
N SER A 2 -13.86 29.95 19.42
CA SER A 2 -12.70 29.05 19.45
C SER A 2 -12.21 28.62 18.07
N GLU A 3 -10.91 28.35 18.02
CA GLU A 3 -10.09 27.86 16.92
C GLU A 3 -10.77 26.77 16.09
N GLY A 4 -10.93 27.04 14.78
CA GLY A 4 -11.03 26.00 13.78
C GLY A 4 -9.62 25.48 13.51
N THR A 5 -9.16 24.50 14.28
CA THR A 5 -8.01 23.70 13.88
C THR A 5 -8.42 22.92 12.63
N GLN A 6 -8.04 23.46 11.47
CA GLN A 6 -7.99 22.72 10.22
C GLN A 6 -6.98 21.59 10.43
N THR A 7 -7.44 20.47 10.98
CA THR A 7 -6.68 19.23 11.01
C THR A 7 -6.44 18.87 9.56
N ASP A 8 -5.21 19.10 9.11
CA ASP A 8 -4.67 18.66 7.83
C ASP A 8 -4.78 17.13 7.80
N SER A 9 -5.98 16.66 7.46
CA SER A 9 -6.40 15.29 7.69
C SER A 9 -5.60 14.42 6.74
N LYS A 10 -4.78 13.51 7.27
CA LYS A 10 -3.98 12.58 6.47
C LYS A 10 -4.93 11.63 5.74
N LEU A 11 -5.36 12.03 4.54
CA LEU A 11 -6.29 11.25 3.72
C LEU A 11 -5.55 10.37 2.73
N THR A 12 -6.06 9.15 2.54
CA THR A 12 -5.60 8.21 1.51
C THR A 12 -6.81 7.45 0.94
N SER A 13 -6.73 6.97 -0.30
CA SER A 13 -7.76 6.08 -0.88
C SER A 13 -7.44 4.60 -0.66
N GLU A 14 -8.49 3.78 -0.71
CA GLU A 14 -8.39 2.33 -0.83
C GLU A 14 -7.45 1.88 -1.96
N GLU A 15 -7.59 2.46 -3.16
CA GLU A 15 -6.70 2.19 -4.28
C GLU A 15 -5.23 2.53 -3.96
N THR A 16 -4.99 3.66 -3.31
CA THR A 16 -3.64 4.10 -2.95
C THR A 16 -3.00 3.13 -1.95
N VAL A 17 -3.76 2.69 -0.95
CA VAL A 17 -3.28 1.71 0.04
C VAL A 17 -3.02 0.37 -0.64
N LYS A 18 -3.87 -0.07 -1.56
CA LYS A 18 -3.67 -1.30 -2.33
C LYS A 18 -2.40 -1.24 -3.19
N ALA A 19 -2.16 -0.13 -3.87
CA ALA A 19 -0.95 0.08 -4.67
C ALA A 19 0.32 0.07 -3.80
N ALA A 20 0.31 0.80 -2.68
CA ALA A 20 1.43 0.81 -1.73
C ALA A 20 1.69 -0.58 -1.13
N SER A 21 0.63 -1.31 -0.76
CA SER A 21 0.74 -2.68 -0.29
C SER A 21 1.35 -3.60 -1.34
N ALA A 22 0.96 -3.47 -2.61
CA ALA A 22 1.50 -4.30 -3.68
C ALA A 22 3.00 -4.08 -3.89
N GLU A 23 3.47 -2.85 -3.80
CA GLU A 23 4.90 -2.52 -3.88
C GLU A 23 5.68 -3.06 -2.69
N LEU A 24 5.24 -2.76 -1.47
CA LEU A 24 5.91 -3.21 -0.24
C LEU A 24 5.94 -4.74 -0.16
N TYR A 25 4.83 -5.39 -0.50
CA TYR A 25 4.76 -6.85 -0.49
C TYR A 25 5.64 -7.47 -1.59
N SER A 26 5.69 -6.85 -2.78
CA SER A 26 6.61 -7.28 -3.85
C SER A 26 8.07 -7.18 -3.42
N ASP A 27 8.46 -6.14 -2.68
CA ASP A 27 9.82 -6.03 -2.14
C ASP A 27 10.16 -7.16 -1.17
N ILE A 28 9.21 -7.55 -0.32
CA ILE A 28 9.37 -8.69 0.59
C ILE A 28 9.63 -9.96 -0.23
N LEU A 29 8.84 -10.19 -1.28
CA LEU A 29 8.99 -11.36 -2.16
C LEU A 29 10.30 -11.34 -2.95
N VAL A 30 10.74 -10.17 -3.43
CA VAL A 30 12.04 -10.03 -4.12
C VAL A 30 13.20 -10.33 -3.16
N ARG A 31 13.15 -9.85 -1.92
CA ARG A 31 14.16 -10.16 -0.89
C ARG A 31 14.17 -11.65 -0.56
N ALA A 32 13.00 -12.27 -0.42
CA ALA A 32 12.89 -13.71 -0.21
C ALA A 32 13.48 -14.51 -1.39
N CYS A 33 13.16 -14.10 -2.63
CA CYS A 33 13.67 -14.69 -3.87
C CYS A 33 15.20 -14.65 -3.95
N ARG A 34 15.81 -13.51 -3.60
CA ARG A 34 17.27 -13.36 -3.51
C ARG A 34 17.92 -14.30 -2.50
N ASN A 35 17.19 -14.70 -1.46
CA ASN A 35 17.61 -15.67 -0.45
C ASN A 35 17.22 -17.12 -0.81
N GLY A 36 16.79 -17.38 -2.04
CA GLY A 36 16.44 -18.72 -2.53
C GLY A 36 14.99 -19.16 -2.23
N TRP A 37 14.18 -18.32 -1.58
CA TRP A 37 12.79 -18.65 -1.26
C TRP A 37 11.85 -18.26 -2.41
N ARG A 38 11.06 -19.22 -2.89
CA ARG A 38 9.98 -19.02 -3.87
C ARG A 38 8.70 -19.65 -3.35
N TYR A 39 7.57 -18.97 -3.53
CA TYR A 39 6.29 -19.37 -2.95
C TYR A 39 5.28 -19.79 -4.02
N PRO A 40 4.38 -20.75 -3.72
CA PRO A 40 3.21 -21.00 -4.56
C PRO A 40 2.34 -19.75 -4.70
N ARG A 41 1.62 -19.61 -5.82
CA ARG A 41 0.76 -18.43 -6.06
C ARG A 41 -0.30 -18.27 -4.97
N SER A 42 -0.89 -19.37 -4.53
CA SER A 42 -1.88 -19.41 -3.44
C SER A 42 -1.33 -18.79 -2.15
N TYR A 43 -0.05 -18.97 -1.85
CA TYR A 43 0.62 -18.42 -0.66
C TYR A 43 0.90 -16.92 -0.82
N ILE A 44 1.28 -16.50 -2.03
CA ILE A 44 1.50 -15.09 -2.38
C ILE A 44 0.17 -14.31 -2.26
N GLU A 45 -0.92 -14.85 -2.79
CA GLU A 45 -2.24 -14.21 -2.70
C GLU A 45 -2.73 -14.10 -1.26
N ASN A 46 -2.60 -15.17 -0.48
CA ASN A 46 -2.93 -15.16 0.95
C ASN A 46 -2.08 -14.16 1.74
N GLY A 47 -0.77 -14.16 1.49
CA GLY A 47 0.16 -13.24 2.14
C GLY A 47 -0.10 -11.78 1.76
N PHE A 48 -0.44 -11.51 0.49
CA PHE A 48 -0.83 -10.16 0.05
C PHE A 48 -2.11 -9.67 0.74
N ARG A 49 -3.14 -10.53 0.86
CA ARG A 49 -4.38 -10.18 1.57
C ARG A 49 -4.10 -9.80 3.02
N ARG A 50 -3.28 -10.59 3.71
CA ARG A 50 -2.89 -10.30 5.10
C ARG A 50 -2.08 -9.01 5.20
N HIS A 51 -1.06 -8.84 4.35
CA HIS A 51 -0.23 -7.64 4.32
C HIS A 51 -1.07 -6.37 4.07
N LEU A 52 -2.03 -6.42 3.15
CA LEU A 52 -2.93 -5.30 2.87
C LEU A 52 -3.79 -4.94 4.09
N ALA A 53 -4.34 -5.94 4.79
CA ALA A 53 -5.14 -5.72 5.99
C ALA A 53 -4.30 -5.10 7.12
N GLU A 54 -3.09 -5.60 7.33
CA GLU A 54 -2.14 -5.07 8.33
C GLU A 54 -1.71 -3.63 8.00
N LEU A 55 -1.40 -3.32 6.73
CA LEU A 55 -1.03 -1.97 6.31
C LEU A 55 -2.16 -0.96 6.55
N LYS A 56 -3.42 -1.35 6.30
CA LYS A 56 -4.58 -0.50 6.60
C LYS A 56 -4.64 -0.16 8.09
N LEU A 57 -4.48 -1.16 8.97
CA LEU A 57 -4.50 -0.95 10.42
C LEU A 57 -3.37 -0.03 10.87
N GLN A 58 -2.15 -0.21 10.33
CA GLN A 58 -1.01 0.65 10.62
C GLN A 58 -1.22 2.10 10.16
N LEU A 59 -1.87 2.31 9.00
CA LEU A 59 -2.18 3.66 8.52
C LEU A 59 -3.21 4.35 9.42
N VAL A 60 -4.24 3.62 9.86
CA VAL A 60 -5.23 4.15 10.81
C VAL A 60 -4.55 4.54 12.13
N ASP A 61 -3.65 3.70 12.66
CA ASP A 61 -2.86 3.99 13.86
C ASP A 61 -1.97 5.24 13.70
N GLN A 62 -1.44 5.48 12.50
CA GLN A 62 -0.66 6.69 12.16
C GLN A 62 -1.52 7.96 11.92
N GLY A 63 -2.83 7.85 12.11
CA GLY A 63 -3.80 8.93 11.95
C GLY A 63 -4.26 9.16 10.51
N TYR A 64 -4.12 8.17 9.62
CA TYR A 64 -4.70 8.26 8.27
C TYR A 64 -6.16 7.84 8.27
N THR A 65 -6.97 8.57 7.50
CA THR A 65 -8.32 8.15 7.13
C THR A 65 -8.29 7.53 5.74
N VAL A 66 -8.61 6.23 5.63
CA VAL A 66 -8.73 5.52 4.36
C VAL A 66 -10.16 5.69 3.84
N VAL A 67 -10.31 6.42 2.74
CA VAL A 67 -11.62 6.66 2.12
C VAL A 67 -11.87 5.69 0.96
N PRO A 68 -13.13 5.27 0.73
CA PRO A 68 -13.46 4.50 -0.46
C PRO A 68 -13.23 5.32 -1.73
N ASP A 69 -12.91 4.63 -2.83
CA ASP A 69 -12.52 5.28 -4.09
C ASP A 69 -13.63 6.18 -4.67
N MET A 70 -14.91 5.86 -4.42
CA MET A 70 -16.05 6.68 -4.85
C MET A 70 -16.04 8.08 -4.20
N THR A 71 -15.63 8.17 -2.93
CA THR A 71 -15.43 9.43 -2.19
C THR A 71 -14.13 10.15 -2.57
N ALA A 72 -13.19 9.46 -3.22
CA ALA A 72 -11.96 10.06 -3.73
C ALA A 72 -12.18 10.82 -5.06
N ASN A 73 -13.42 11.00 -5.54
CA ASN A 73 -13.70 11.80 -6.74
C ASN A 73 -13.82 13.31 -6.48
N ASP A 74 -13.82 13.74 -5.21
CA ASP A 74 -13.76 15.15 -4.86
C ASP A 74 -12.36 15.73 -5.24
N PRO A 75 -12.29 16.81 -6.04
CA PRO A 75 -11.01 17.37 -6.50
C PRO A 75 -10.04 17.78 -5.39
N GLN A 76 -10.55 18.22 -4.23
CA GLN A 76 -9.72 18.59 -3.08
C GLN A 76 -9.16 17.33 -2.40
N VAL A 77 -9.99 16.30 -2.25
CA VAL A 77 -9.59 14.99 -1.69
C VAL A 77 -8.57 14.32 -2.59
N GLN A 78 -8.73 14.37 -3.92
CA GLN A 78 -7.78 13.83 -4.90
C GLN A 78 -6.38 14.41 -4.76
N ARG A 79 -6.26 15.72 -4.54
CA ARG A 79 -4.95 16.38 -4.38
C ARG A 79 -4.22 15.86 -3.14
N THR A 80 -4.93 15.73 -2.03
CA THR A 80 -4.37 15.19 -0.77
C THR A 80 -3.94 13.74 -0.97
N ILE A 81 -4.80 12.90 -1.55
CA ILE A 81 -4.51 11.49 -1.82
C ILE A 81 -3.32 11.33 -2.78
N SER A 82 -3.20 12.16 -3.81
CA SER A 82 -2.07 12.12 -4.76
C SER A 82 -0.73 12.45 -4.10
N ARG A 83 -0.72 13.36 -3.11
CA ARG A 83 0.48 13.64 -2.29
C ARG A 83 0.80 12.45 -1.39
N THR A 84 -0.21 11.85 -0.77
CA THR A 84 -0.06 10.65 0.06
C THR A 84 0.45 9.45 -0.76
N LYS A 85 -0.09 9.22 -1.95
CA LYS A 85 0.34 8.18 -2.88
C LYS A 85 1.83 8.29 -3.18
N ARG A 86 2.33 9.48 -3.52
CA ARG A 86 3.77 9.70 -3.74
C ARG A 86 4.65 9.42 -2.52
N ARG A 87 4.11 9.48 -1.30
CA ARG A 87 4.85 9.13 -0.08
C ARG A 87 4.85 7.63 0.20
N LEU A 88 3.75 6.95 -0.12
CA LEU A 88 3.55 5.54 0.15
C LEU A 88 4.11 4.64 -0.95
N VAL A 89 4.08 5.13 -2.19
CA VAL A 89 4.43 4.42 -3.41
C VAL A 89 5.80 4.92 -3.87
N GLY A 90 6.78 4.02 -3.94
CA GLY A 90 8.15 4.33 -4.29
C GLY A 90 8.56 3.73 -5.63
N SER A 91 9.31 4.47 -6.45
CA SER A 91 9.88 3.95 -7.68
C SER A 91 10.88 2.82 -7.38
N ARG A 92 10.68 1.60 -7.90
CA ARG A 92 11.59 0.47 -7.63
C ARG A 92 11.91 -0.39 -8.85
N GLN A 93 13.13 -0.93 -8.84
CA GLN A 93 13.67 -1.84 -9.85
C GLN A 93 13.57 -3.30 -9.36
N PHE A 94 12.90 -4.14 -10.14
CA PHE A 94 12.83 -5.58 -9.90
C PHE A 94 14.17 -6.23 -10.28
N SER A 95 14.77 -6.99 -9.37
CA SER A 95 16.10 -7.58 -9.58
C SER A 95 16.25 -8.96 -8.93
N CYS A 96 15.23 -9.80 -9.05
CA CYS A 96 15.43 -11.25 -8.92
C CYS A 96 15.61 -11.84 -10.32
N SER A 97 16.62 -12.68 -10.51
CA SER A 97 16.91 -13.36 -11.79
C SER A 97 15.81 -14.36 -12.20
N HIS A 98 14.96 -14.75 -11.25
CA HIS A 98 13.83 -15.66 -11.43
C HIS A 98 12.55 -15.04 -10.86
N PRO A 99 11.36 -15.45 -11.32
CA PRO A 99 10.11 -15.06 -10.68
C PRO A 99 10.09 -15.52 -9.21
N TYR A 100 9.60 -14.65 -8.32
CA TYR A 100 9.48 -14.96 -6.89
C TYR A 100 8.38 -15.99 -6.57
N TRP A 101 7.58 -16.36 -7.58
CA TRP A 101 6.61 -17.46 -7.51
C TRP A 101 7.17 -18.74 -8.13
N ARG A 102 6.64 -19.88 -7.69
CA ARG A 102 6.81 -21.19 -8.35
C ARG A 102 5.43 -21.76 -8.68
N ASP A 103 5.38 -22.62 -9.69
CA ASP A 103 4.18 -23.40 -9.98
C ASP A 103 3.93 -24.41 -8.85
N GLU A 104 2.68 -24.84 -8.68
CA GLU A 104 2.24 -25.73 -7.60
C GLU A 104 3.01 -27.06 -7.59
#